data_AF-A0A1V5P6D7-F1
#
_entry.id   AF-A0A1V5P6D7-F1
#
_cell.length_a   1.000
_cell.length_b   1.000
_cell.length_c   1.000
_cell.angle_alpha   90.00
_cell.angle_beta   90.00
_cell.angle_gamma   90.00
#
_symmetry.space_group_name_H-M   'P 1'
#
loop_
_entity.id
_entity.type
_entity.pdbx_description
1 polymer ?
#
loop_
_entity_poly.entity_id
_entity_poly.type
_entity_poly.pdbx_seq_one_letter_code
_entity_poly.pdbx_strand_id
1 'polypeptide(L)'
;MMNERKIHIYGSGRGFIITPVCRQPNNEWVEFQPLPRISLTRGRSLSTQLARALEQAQVTSCIPPKPEMQRPSQNYLYMACLSWHEETLQLHLLPGWELQTEWPATVPYEQIADHLIAQLGKVLG
;
A
#
# COMPACT_ATOMS: atom_id res chain seq x y z
N MET A 1 -13.53 -16.84 10.16
CA MET A 1 -12.11 -16.71 9.80
C MET A 1 -11.87 -15.25 9.51
N MET A 2 -11.08 -14.58 10.35
CA MET A 2 -10.79 -13.16 10.16
C MET A 2 -9.99 -12.99 8.86
N ASN A 3 -10.55 -12.21 7.94
CA ASN A 3 -9.94 -11.90 6.65
C ASN A 3 -8.76 -10.95 6.89
N GLU A 4 -7.59 -11.49 7.23
CA GLU A 4 -6.34 -10.74 7.20
C GLU A 4 -6.23 -10.08 5.83
N ARG A 5 -6.10 -8.75 5.80
CA ARG A 5 -5.96 -7.99 4.55
C ARG A 5 -4.59 -7.36 4.50
N LYS A 6 -3.99 -7.38 3.31
CA LYS A 6 -2.68 -6.78 3.07
C LYS A 6 -2.76 -5.93 1.82
N ILE A 7 -2.02 -4.83 1.82
CA ILE A 7 -1.72 -4.09 0.61
C ILE A 7 -0.21 -3.82 0.57
N HIS A 8 0.37 -3.92 -0.62
CA HIS A 8 1.71 -3.41 -0.86
C HIS A 8 1.63 -2.01 -1.45
N ILE A 9 2.54 -1.15 -1.00
CA ILE A 9 2.62 0.26 -1.37
C ILE A 9 4.02 0.50 -1.89
N TYR A 10 4.10 1.04 -3.11
CA TYR A 10 5.36 1.35 -3.77
C TYR A 10 5.44 2.84 -4.02
N GLY A 11 6.36 3.51 -3.34
CA GLY A 11 6.64 4.93 -3.48
C GLY A 11 7.79 5.18 -4.46
N SER A 12 7.57 6.10 -5.39
CA SER A 12 8.56 6.62 -6.33
C SER A 12 8.63 8.14 -6.16
N GLY A 13 9.73 8.77 -6.59
CA GLY A 13 9.82 10.24 -6.67
C GLY A 13 8.77 10.92 -7.59
N ARG A 14 7.84 10.15 -8.17
CA ARG A 14 6.76 10.61 -9.05
C ARG A 14 5.36 10.24 -8.52
N GLY A 15 5.27 9.48 -7.42
CA GLY A 15 3.99 9.08 -6.82
C GLY A 15 3.97 7.65 -6.31
N PHE A 16 2.78 7.13 -6.03
CA PHE A 16 2.56 5.83 -5.40
C PHE A 16 1.82 4.85 -6.33
N ILE A 17 2.16 3.57 -6.21
CA ILE A 17 1.35 2.44 -6.66
C ILE A 17 0.89 1.68 -5.43
N ILE A 18 -0.39 1.31 -5.39
CA ILE A 18 -0.97 0.45 -4.36
C ILE A 18 -1.45 -0.83 -5.00
N THR A 19 -1.07 -1.95 -4.41
CA THR A 19 -1.39 -3.29 -4.88
C THR A 19 -2.08 -4.07 -3.76
N PRO A 20 -3.35 -4.48 -3.95
CA PRO A 20 -3.98 -5.42 -3.02
C PRO A 20 -3.21 -6.73 -2.96
N VAL A 21 -3.09 -7.31 -1.77
CA VAL A 21 -2.39 -8.58 -1.56
C VAL A 21 -3.35 -9.53 -0.87
N CYS A 22 -3.58 -10.67 -1.51
CA CYS A 22 -4.57 -11.63 -1.02
C CYS A 22 -4.00 -13.03 -0.92
N ARG A 23 -4.60 -13.79 -0.02
CA ARG A 23 -4.25 -15.18 0.23
C ARG A 23 -4.94 -16.07 -0.80
N GLN A 24 -4.16 -16.80 -1.57
CA GLN A 24 -4.65 -17.79 -2.52
C GLN A 24 -5.07 -19.09 -1.80
N PRO A 25 -5.82 -20.01 -2.47
CA PRO A 25 -6.22 -21.30 -1.89
C PRO A 25 -5.04 -22.18 -1.46
N ASN A 26 -3.86 -21.99 -2.06
CA ASN A 26 -2.61 -22.66 -1.69
C ASN A 26 -1.91 -22.03 -0.48
N ASN A 27 -2.56 -21.07 0.20
CA ASN A 27 -2.07 -20.36 1.37
C ASN A 27 -0.99 -19.30 1.10
N GLU A 28 -0.66 -19.01 -0.17
CA GLU A 28 0.35 -18.01 -0.54
C GLU A 28 -0.25 -16.60 -0.62
N TRP A 29 0.53 -15.59 -0.23
CA TRP A 29 0.19 -14.18 -0.42
C TRP A 29 0.66 -13.71 -1.78
N VAL A 30 -0.27 -13.24 -2.61
CA VAL A 30 0.02 -12.82 -3.98
C VAL A 30 -0.49 -11.41 -4.20
N GLU A 31 0.30 -10.62 -4.92
CA GLU A 31 -0.08 -9.30 -5.42
C GLU A 31 -1.10 -9.40 -6.56
N PHE A 32 -2.18 -8.65 -6.44
CA PHE A 32 -3.24 -8.59 -7.44
C PHE A 32 -3.12 -7.35 -8.33
N GLN A 33 -4.11 -7.08 -9.19
CA GLN A 33 -4.11 -5.90 -10.05
C GLN A 33 -3.89 -4.61 -9.24
N PRO A 34 -2.83 -3.82 -9.53
CA PRO A 34 -2.61 -2.55 -8.85
C PRO A 34 -3.74 -1.57 -9.17
N LEU A 35 -4.06 -0.73 -8.19
CA LEU A 35 -4.93 0.41 -8.39
C LEU A 35 -4.28 1.44 -9.35
N PRO A 36 -5.07 2.33 -9.98
CA PRO A 36 -4.54 3.42 -10.78
C PRO A 36 -3.47 4.20 -10.03
N ARG A 37 -2.35 4.49 -10.70
CA ARG A 37 -1.22 5.20 -10.11
C ARG A 37 -1.65 6.55 -9.55
N ILE A 38 -1.22 6.83 -8.33
CA ILE A 38 -1.42 8.11 -7.67
C ILE A 38 -0.22 8.98 -7.97
N SER A 39 -0.41 9.94 -8.86
CA SER A 39 0.68 10.80 -9.32
C SER A 39 0.85 12.00 -8.39
N LEU A 40 2.09 12.46 -8.24
CA LEU A 40 2.41 13.76 -7.65
C LEU A 40 2.00 14.87 -8.63
N THR A 41 0.69 15.09 -8.85
CA THR A 41 0.20 16.17 -9.71
C THR A 41 -0.14 17.42 -8.92
N ARG A 42 0.07 18.59 -9.54
CA ARG A 42 -0.37 19.88 -8.98
C ARG A 42 -1.90 19.97 -9.06
N GLY A 43 -2.58 20.23 -7.94
CA GLY A 43 -4.00 20.61 -7.93
C GLY A 43 -4.91 19.89 -6.93
N ARG A 44 -4.53 18.71 -6.41
CA ARG A 44 -5.22 18.05 -5.28
C ARG A 44 -4.19 17.59 -4.26
N SER A 45 -4.53 17.65 -2.96
CA SER A 45 -3.65 17.13 -1.91
C SER A 45 -3.34 15.65 -2.19
N LEU A 46 -2.05 15.34 -2.31
CA LEU A 46 -1.55 13.98 -2.48
C LEU A 46 -2.05 13.06 -1.38
N SER A 47 -2.12 13.58 -0.15
CA SER A 47 -2.62 12.87 1.03
C SER A 47 -4.05 12.39 0.83
N THR A 48 -4.95 13.27 0.38
CA THR A 48 -6.35 12.90 0.10
C THR A 48 -6.47 11.85 -1.01
N GLN A 49 -5.65 11.93 -2.07
CA GLN A 49 -5.67 10.94 -3.14
C GLN A 49 -5.17 9.58 -2.65
N LEU A 50 -4.10 9.58 -1.86
CA LEU A 50 -3.50 8.39 -1.28
C LEU A 50 -4.45 7.74 -0.27
N ALA A 51 -5.05 8.52 0.63
CA ALA A 51 -6.03 8.05 1.59
C ALA A 51 -7.21 7.32 0.93
N ARG A 52 -7.80 7.91 -0.12
CA ARG A 52 -8.89 7.27 -0.89
C ARG A 52 -8.46 5.97 -1.55
N ALA A 53 -7.24 5.92 -2.06
CA ALA A 53 -6.75 4.71 -2.70
C ALA A 53 -6.42 3.61 -1.68
N LEU A 54 -5.97 3.96 -0.47
CA LEU A 54 -5.80 3.01 0.64
C LEU A 54 -7.16 2.43 1.07
N GLU A 55 -8.17 3.29 1.22
CA GLU A 55 -9.55 2.89 1.51
C GLU A 55 -10.09 1.96 0.41
N GLN A 56 -9.94 2.35 -0.86
CA GLN A 56 -10.33 1.54 -2.00
C GLN A 56 -9.60 0.19 -2.01
N ALA A 57 -8.29 0.18 -1.81
CA ALA A 57 -7.49 -1.04 -1.82
C ALA A 57 -7.90 -2.01 -0.70
N GLN A 58 -8.31 -1.48 0.46
CA GLN A 58 -8.80 -2.30 1.55
C GLN A 58 -10.03 -3.10 1.14
N VAL A 59 -10.96 -2.52 0.38
CA VAL A 59 -12.23 -3.16 0.00
C VAL A 59 -12.23 -3.81 -1.39
N THR A 60 -11.20 -3.57 -2.20
CA THR A 60 -11.12 -4.07 -3.58
C THR A 60 -10.92 -5.59 -3.60
N SER A 61 -11.72 -6.28 -4.40
CA SER A 61 -11.57 -7.72 -4.64
C SER A 61 -10.25 -8.05 -5.32
N CYS A 62 -9.73 -9.22 -5.01
CA CYS A 62 -8.46 -9.74 -5.52
C CYS A 62 -8.60 -10.16 -6.99
N ILE A 63 -8.45 -9.20 -7.92
CA ILE A 63 -8.51 -9.44 -9.36
C ILE A 63 -7.13 -9.86 -9.86
N PRO A 64 -6.96 -11.10 -10.39
CA PRO A 64 -5.66 -11.59 -10.81
C PRO A 64 -4.94 -10.58 -11.73
N PRO A 65 -3.62 -10.40 -11.56
CA PRO A 65 -2.89 -9.48 -12.41
C PRO A 65 -2.96 -9.93 -13.87
N LYS A 66 -3.16 -8.98 -14.80
CA LYS A 66 -3.02 -9.26 -16.23
C LYS A 66 -1.60 -9.74 -16.56
N PRO A 67 -1.42 -10.71 -17.48
CA PRO A 67 -0.10 -11.26 -17.84
C PRO A 67 0.90 -10.22 -18.32
N GLU A 68 0.44 -9.14 -18.96
CA GLU A 68 1.31 -8.06 -19.44
C GLU A 68 1.82 -7.09 -18.36
N MET A 69 1.40 -7.24 -17.09
CA MET A 69 1.85 -6.33 -16.04
C MET A 69 3.21 -6.70 -15.48
N GLN A 70 4.15 -5.77 -15.58
CA GLN A 70 5.40 -5.82 -14.82
C GLN A 70 5.11 -5.67 -13.32
N ARG A 71 5.80 -6.44 -12.49
CA ARG A 71 5.71 -6.33 -11.04
C ARG A 71 6.15 -4.92 -10.61
N PRO A 72 5.35 -4.20 -9.81
CA PRO A 72 5.71 -2.87 -9.35
C PRO A 72 7.06 -2.86 -8.65
N SER A 73 7.39 -3.87 -7.83
CA SER A 73 8.58 -3.90 -6.96
C SER A 73 9.95 -3.61 -7.61
N GLN A 74 10.12 -3.72 -8.94
CA GLN A 74 11.44 -3.62 -9.57
C GLN A 74 12.02 -2.21 -9.73
N ASN A 75 11.26 -1.12 -9.48
CA ASN A 75 11.72 0.25 -9.79
C ASN A 75 11.27 1.33 -8.79
N TYR A 76 11.08 0.98 -7.51
CA TYR A 76 10.58 1.92 -6.50
C TYR A 76 11.60 2.18 -5.41
N LEU A 77 11.60 3.41 -4.91
CA LEU A 77 12.53 3.90 -3.90
C LEU A 77 12.08 3.51 -2.49
N TYR A 78 10.77 3.36 -2.31
CA TYR A 78 10.15 3.01 -1.05
C TYR A 78 9.17 1.87 -1.28
N MET A 79 9.22 0.84 -0.44
CA MET A 79 8.33 -0.31 -0.51
C MET A 79 7.84 -0.63 0.89
N ALA A 80 6.53 -0.76 1.05
CA ALA A 80 5.92 -1.08 2.33
C ALA A 80 4.73 -2.03 2.19
N CYS A 81 4.42 -2.73 3.27
CA CYS A 81 3.23 -3.54 3.41
C CYS A 81 2.39 -3.00 4.56
N LEU A 82 1.10 -2.76 4.29
CA LEU A 82 0.12 -2.40 5.30
C LEU A 82 -0.76 -3.62 5.55
N SER A 83 -0.79 -4.10 6.80
CA SER A 83 -1.52 -5.31 7.22
C SER A 83 -2.58 -4.95 8.26
N TRP A 84 -3.83 -5.31 8.00
CA TRP A 84 -4.93 -5.17 8.96
C TRP A 84 -5.08 -6.43 9.79
N HIS A 85 -5.09 -6.23 11.11
CA HIS A 85 -5.46 -7.21 12.11
C HIS A 85 -6.76 -6.75 12.80
N GLU A 86 -7.26 -7.55 13.75
CA GLU A 86 -8.58 -7.30 14.37
C GLU A 86 -8.65 -5.92 15.03
N GLU A 87 -7.58 -5.52 15.72
CA GLU A 87 -7.52 -4.28 16.51
C GLU A 87 -6.46 -3.30 16.03
N THR A 88 -5.53 -3.76 15.18
CA THR A 88 -4.36 -2.98 14.77
C THR A 88 -4.17 -2.93 13.26
N LEU A 89 -3.47 -1.89 12.84
CA LEU A 89 -2.97 -1.68 11.50
C LEU A 89 -1.46 -1.53 11.58
N GLN A 90 -0.73 -2.41 10.88
CA GLN A 90 0.73 -2.45 10.94
C GLN A 90 1.34 -2.09 9.59
N LEU A 91 2.34 -1.19 9.61
CA LEU A 91 3.15 -0.84 8.46
C LEU A 91 4.55 -1.47 8.59
N HIS A 92 4.89 -2.31 7.62
CA HIS A 92 6.20 -2.94 7.51
C HIS A 92 6.95 -2.42 6.28
N LEU A 93 8.27 -2.25 6.34
CA LEU A 93 9.09 -2.02 5.14
C LEU A 93 9.38 -3.31 4.42
N LEU A 94 9.42 -3.27 3.10
CA LEU A 94 9.82 -4.39 2.26
C LEU A 94 11.23 -4.14 1.69
N PRO A 95 12.02 -5.21 1.42
CA PRO A 95 11.69 -6.63 1.62
C PRO A 95 11.94 -7.16 3.04
N GLY A 96 12.49 -6.36 3.96
CA GLY A 96 12.92 -6.81 5.30
C GLY A 96 11.79 -7.14 6.29
N TRP A 97 10.55 -6.76 5.98
CA TRP A 97 9.38 -6.86 6.87
C TRP A 97 9.61 -6.24 8.25
N GLU A 98 10.42 -5.18 8.31
CA GLU A 98 10.67 -4.45 9.54
C GLU A 98 9.44 -3.61 9.90
N LEU A 99 8.87 -3.85 11.08
CA LEU A 99 7.76 -3.05 11.60
C LEU A 99 8.24 -1.62 11.83
N GLN A 100 7.63 -0.67 11.10
CA GLN A 100 7.93 0.75 11.23
C GLN A 100 6.96 1.45 12.14
N THR A 101 5.68 1.12 12.03
CA THR A 101 4.61 1.82 12.75
C THR A 101 3.42 0.91 12.92
N GLU A 102 2.77 1.04 14.06
CA GLU A 102 1.52 0.39 14.38
C GLU A 102 0.50 1.45 14.81
N TRP A 103 -0.73 1.30 14.34
CA TRP A 103 -1.86 2.14 14.70
C TRP A 103 -3.05 1.28 15.15
N PRO A 104 -4.05 1.85 15.84
CA PRO A 104 -5.36 1.24 15.97
C PRO A 104 -5.97 0.98 14.58
N ALA A 105 -6.75 -0.10 14.42
CA ALA A 105 -7.44 -0.42 13.17
C ALA A 105 -8.41 0.69 12.69
N THR A 106 -8.81 1.59 13.59
CA THR A 106 -9.68 2.75 13.32
C THR A 106 -8.91 4.01 12.90
N VAL A 107 -7.59 3.95 12.70
CA VAL A 107 -6.79 5.11 12.31
C VAL A 107 -7.30 5.72 11.00
N PRO A 108 -7.45 7.05 10.91
CA PRO A 108 -7.86 7.69 9.67
C PRO A 108 -6.84 7.48 8.54
N TYR A 109 -7.35 7.17 7.35
CA TYR A 109 -6.51 6.95 6.16
C TYR A 109 -5.59 8.12 5.79
N GLU A 110 -6.01 9.35 6.09
CA GLU A 110 -5.22 10.55 5.86
C GLU A 110 -3.94 10.56 6.72
N GLN A 111 -4.00 10.07 7.96
CA GLN A 111 -2.82 9.96 8.82
C GLN A 111 -1.82 8.93 8.29
N ILE A 112 -2.32 7.81 7.77
CA ILE A 112 -1.49 6.80 7.11
C ILE A 112 -0.84 7.40 5.85
N ALA A 113 -1.64 8.11 5.05
CA ALA A 113 -1.17 8.74 3.82
C ALA A 113 -0.06 9.77 4.08
N ASP A 114 -0.26 10.65 5.06
CA ASP A 114 0.74 11.65 5.47
C ASP A 114 2.02 10.97 5.95
N HIS A 115 1.91 9.89 6.72
CA HIS A 115 3.07 9.10 7.16
C HIS A 115 3.85 8.54 5.96
N LEU A 116 3.17 7.90 5.00
CA LEU A 116 3.80 7.32 3.81
C LEU A 116 4.50 8.38 2.94
N ILE A 117 3.88 9.56 2.81
CA ILE A 117 4.46 10.70 2.09
C ILE A 117 5.72 11.19 2.79
N ALA A 118 5.69 11.32 4.13
CA ALA A 118 6.84 11.72 4.92
C ALA A 118 7.99 10.70 4.81
N GLN A 119 7.69 9.40 4.86
CA GLN A 119 8.70 8.35 4.70
C GLN A 119 9.34 8.37 3.31
N LEU A 120 8.54 8.51 2.25
CA LEU A 120 9.08 8.68 0.90
C LEU A 120 9.95 9.95 0.80
N GLY A 121 9.54 11.04 1.45
CA GLY A 121 10.32 12.28 1.51
C GLY A 121 11.71 12.09 2.13
N LYS A 122 11.84 11.27 3.19
CA LYS A 122 13.13 10.93 3.81
C LYS A 122 14.05 10.12 2.88
N VAL A 123 13.50 9.33 1.96
CA VAL A 123 14.29 8.55 0.99
C VAL A 123 14.75 9.42 -0.18
N LEU A 124 14.05 10.51 -0.46
CA LEU A 124 14.34 11.44 -1.57
C LEU A 124 15.29 12.59 -1.19
N GLY A 125 15.51 12.82 0.11
CA GLY A 125 16.39 13.87 0.66
C GLY A 125 17.50 13.29 1.52
#